data_AF-A0A835YAF8-F1
#
_entry.id   AF-A0A835YAF8-F1
#
_cell.length_a   1.000
_cell.length_b   1.000
_cell.length_c   1.000
_cell.angle_alpha   90.00
_cell.angle_beta   90.00
_cell.angle_gamma   90.00
#
_symmetry.space_group_name_H-M   'P 1'
#
loop_
_entity.id
_entity.type
_entity.pdbx_description
1 polymer ?
#
loop_
_entity_poly.entity_id
_entity_poly.type
_entity_poly.pdbx_seq_one_letter_code
_entity_poly.pdbx_strand_id
1 'polypeptide(L)'
;MTSAFAKVSSYLPAVHGPDGFILTQPFLDACRQVLPVVEKLGTAFALVKTDVGGNIERLANRAAKDPERYKRLFTIVQDEMVEKTQGESSSCTKGLLWLKRAMEFICAVMRRLHDDPSSSLAVIVDETYRSTLMNFHGFFASSAFVLAFKFVPSREAFMASVDGGPEVMQELEDFVNGFGKVLAEIHAWMTEEGLDDPTKV
;
A
#
# COMPACT_ATOMS: atom_id res chain seq x y z
N MET A 1 24.11 6.13 -3.00
CA MET A 1 22.70 6.49 -3.27
C MET A 1 21.87 5.43 -2.56
N THR A 2 20.88 5.80 -1.74
CA THR A 2 20.03 4.82 -1.04
C THR A 2 18.97 4.32 -2.02
N SER A 3 18.78 3.01 -2.14
CA SER A 3 17.75 2.46 -3.03
C SER A 3 16.34 2.88 -2.59
N ALA A 4 15.38 2.72 -3.49
CA ALA A 4 13.98 3.00 -3.16
C ALA A 4 13.47 2.12 -2.00
N PHE A 5 13.91 0.85 -1.92
CA PHE A 5 13.48 -0.07 -0.85
C PHE A 5 14.11 0.30 0.49
N ALA A 6 15.41 0.57 0.53
CA ALA A 6 16.07 1.03 1.75
C ALA A 6 15.47 2.34 2.27
N LYS A 7 15.06 3.24 1.36
CA LYS A 7 14.38 4.48 1.74
C LYS A 7 13.02 4.21 2.38
N VAL A 8 12.22 3.27 1.88
CA VAL A 8 10.94 2.93 2.54
C VAL A 8 11.20 2.29 3.89
N SER A 9 12.13 1.33 3.96
CA SER A 9 12.48 0.61 5.19
C SER A 9 12.93 1.53 6.31
N SER A 10 13.59 2.66 6.01
CA SER A 10 14.02 3.62 7.04
C SER A 10 12.88 4.33 7.76
N TYR A 11 11.65 4.32 7.22
CA TYR A 11 10.46 4.93 7.86
C TYR A 11 9.72 3.95 8.78
N LEU A 12 9.89 2.64 8.57
CA LEU A 12 9.13 1.61 9.28
C LEU A 12 9.37 1.62 10.81
N PRO A 13 10.59 1.86 11.34
CA PRO A 13 10.80 1.90 12.79
C PRO A 13 9.99 2.98 13.53
N ALA A 14 9.58 4.05 12.83
CA ALA A 14 8.80 5.13 13.41
C ALA A 14 7.28 4.88 13.34
N VAL A 15 6.83 3.81 12.66
CA VAL A 15 5.40 3.52 12.48
C VAL A 15 4.73 3.22 13.80
N HIS A 16 5.39 2.50 14.71
CA HIS A 16 4.86 2.19 16.02
C HIS A 16 5.33 3.18 17.07
N GLY A 17 4.40 3.67 17.89
CA GLY A 17 4.70 4.50 19.05
C GLY A 17 5.32 3.70 20.20
N PRO A 18 5.77 4.36 21.27
CA PRO A 18 6.29 3.70 22.47
C PRO A 18 5.29 2.75 23.15
N ASP A 19 4.00 2.98 22.90
CA ASP A 19 2.86 2.20 23.38
C ASP A 19 2.45 1.08 22.41
N GLY A 20 3.19 0.89 21.31
CA GLY A 20 2.96 -0.17 20.33
C GLY A 20 1.82 0.11 19.35
N PHE A 21 1.17 1.28 19.39
CA PHE A 21 0.12 1.62 18.43
C PHE A 21 0.71 2.16 17.13
N ILE A 22 0.03 1.89 16.01
CA ILE A 22 0.35 2.50 14.72
C ILE A 22 0.07 4.01 14.78
N LEU A 23 1.11 4.81 14.59
CA LEU A 23 1.05 6.25 14.50
C LEU A 23 0.62 6.67 13.10
N THR A 24 -0.35 7.57 13.01
CA THR A 24 -0.95 7.99 11.75
C THR A 24 0.08 8.59 10.79
N GLN A 25 0.79 9.64 11.22
CA GLN A 25 1.69 10.37 10.33
C GLN A 25 2.88 9.50 9.86
N PRO A 26 3.60 8.76 10.73
CA PRO A 26 4.64 7.84 10.29
C PRO A 26 4.16 6.74 9.35
N PHE A 27 2.97 6.16 9.56
CA PHE A 27 2.37 5.19 8.63
C PHE A 27 2.12 5.81 7.25
N LEU A 28 1.51 7.00 7.21
CA LEU A 28 1.24 7.71 5.96
C LEU A 28 2.54 8.09 5.24
N ASP A 29 3.58 8.50 5.98
CA ASP A 29 4.88 8.82 5.40
C ASP A 29 5.58 7.60 4.81
N ALA A 30 5.49 6.44 5.48
CA ALA A 30 5.94 5.17 4.91
C ALA A 30 5.19 4.84 3.61
N CYS A 31 3.86 4.99 3.58
CA CYS A 31 3.06 4.79 2.36
C CYS A 31 3.48 5.74 1.23
N ARG A 32 3.79 7.01 1.54
CA ARG A 32 4.28 7.98 0.55
C ARG A 32 5.62 7.55 -0.07
N GLN A 33 6.51 6.92 0.71
CA GLN A 33 7.78 6.42 0.19
C GLN A 33 7.64 5.23 -0.77
N VAL A 34 6.50 4.52 -0.74
CA VAL A 34 6.21 3.43 -1.68
C VAL A 34 5.85 3.96 -3.08
N LEU A 35 5.30 5.18 -3.18
CA LEU A 35 4.85 5.75 -4.46
C LEU A 35 5.96 5.81 -5.54
N PRO A 36 7.20 6.24 -5.24
CA PRO A 36 8.30 6.17 -6.21
C PRO A 36 8.61 4.75 -6.73
N VAL A 37 8.38 3.70 -5.94
CA VAL A 37 8.53 2.31 -6.40
C VAL A 37 7.40 1.95 -7.37
N VAL A 38 6.19 2.39 -7.08
CA VAL A 38 5.01 2.17 -7.94
C VAL A 38 5.17 2.88 -9.28
N GLU A 39 5.73 4.08 -9.32
CA GLU A 39 6.00 4.80 -10.58
C GLU A 39 6.96 4.03 -11.50
N LYS A 40 7.92 3.31 -10.89
CA LYS A 40 8.89 2.49 -11.63
C LYS A 40 8.26 1.23 -12.25
N LEU A 41 7.05 0.82 -11.83
CA LEU A 41 6.27 -0.26 -12.47
C LEU A 41 5.61 0.17 -13.79
N GLY A 42 5.78 1.41 -14.23
CA GLY A 42 5.36 1.90 -15.54
C GLY A 42 4.21 2.90 -15.49
N THR A 43 3.99 3.59 -16.61
CA THR A 43 3.05 4.72 -16.72
C THR A 43 1.61 4.37 -16.37
N ALA A 44 1.20 3.11 -16.53
CA ALA A 44 -0.15 2.72 -16.20
C ALA A 44 -0.42 2.59 -14.69
N PHE A 45 0.64 2.53 -13.88
CA PHE A 45 0.52 2.63 -12.42
C PHE A 45 0.29 4.07 -11.94
N ALA A 46 0.22 5.06 -12.85
CA ALA A 46 -0.22 6.41 -12.51
C ALA A 46 -1.61 6.41 -11.85
N LEU A 47 -2.53 5.55 -12.30
CA LEU A 47 -3.85 5.41 -11.67
C LEU A 47 -3.74 4.87 -10.24
N VAL A 48 -2.86 3.89 -10.01
CA VAL A 48 -2.58 3.37 -8.66
C VAL A 48 -1.98 4.46 -7.78
N LYS A 49 -1.02 5.24 -8.30
CA LYS A 49 -0.43 6.37 -7.58
C LYS A 49 -1.50 7.40 -7.19
N THR A 50 -2.40 7.76 -8.10
CA THR A 50 -3.48 8.71 -7.83
C THR A 50 -4.43 8.20 -6.75
N ASP A 51 -4.86 6.94 -6.83
CA ASP A 51 -5.75 6.33 -5.84
C ASP A 51 -5.08 6.27 -4.45
N VAL A 52 -3.87 5.71 -4.38
CA VAL A 52 -3.08 5.62 -3.15
C VAL A 52 -2.84 7.02 -2.56
N GLY A 53 -2.41 7.98 -3.39
CA GLY A 53 -2.18 9.36 -2.96
C GLY A 53 -3.46 10.01 -2.42
N GLY A 54 -4.61 9.80 -3.07
CA GLY A 54 -5.89 10.30 -2.60
C GLY A 54 -6.30 9.73 -1.24
N ASN A 55 -6.07 8.44 -1.01
CA ASN A 55 -6.35 7.80 0.27
C ASN A 55 -5.41 8.28 1.39
N ILE A 56 -4.12 8.48 1.08
CA ILE A 56 -3.14 9.07 2.00
C ILE A 56 -3.58 10.48 2.41
N GLU A 57 -3.89 11.34 1.44
CA GLU A 57 -4.28 12.73 1.73
C GLU A 57 -5.61 12.82 2.45
N ARG A 58 -6.56 11.90 2.19
CA ARG A 58 -7.80 11.81 2.95
C ARG A 58 -7.54 11.61 4.45
N LEU A 59 -6.70 10.62 4.80
CA LEU A 59 -6.33 10.32 6.19
C LEU A 59 -5.51 11.48 6.81
N ALA A 60 -4.55 12.03 6.06
CA ALA A 60 -3.73 13.16 6.51
C ALA A 60 -4.59 14.39 6.81
N ASN A 61 -5.58 14.69 5.96
CA ASN A 61 -6.49 15.81 6.14
C ASN A 61 -7.40 15.64 7.36
N ARG A 62 -7.85 14.42 7.70
CA ARG A 62 -8.57 14.17 8.95
C ARG A 62 -7.64 14.35 10.15
N ALA A 63 -6.43 13.79 10.08
CA ALA A 63 -5.46 13.88 11.16
C ALA A 63 -5.05 15.32 11.49
N ALA A 64 -4.89 16.16 10.46
CA ALA A 64 -4.51 17.57 10.60
C ALA A 64 -5.56 18.42 11.33
N LYS A 65 -6.82 17.97 11.42
CA LYS A 65 -7.88 18.70 12.15
C LYS A 65 -7.70 18.63 13.67
N ASP A 66 -7.10 17.56 14.17
CA ASP A 66 -6.78 17.37 15.59
C ASP A 66 -5.59 16.40 15.72
N PRO A 67 -4.34 16.91 15.57
CA PRO A 67 -3.15 16.06 15.53
C PRO A 67 -2.92 15.22 16.79
N GLU A 68 -3.36 15.71 17.96
CA GLU A 68 -3.22 14.98 19.22
C GLU A 68 -4.23 13.83 19.30
N ARG A 69 -5.50 14.07 18.94
CA ARG A 69 -6.53 13.01 18.91
C ARG A 69 -6.21 11.94 17.88
N TYR A 70 -5.82 12.36 16.69
CA TYR A 70 -5.56 11.46 15.55
C TYR A 70 -4.11 11.02 15.44
N LYS A 71 -3.36 11.09 16.55
CA LYS A 71 -1.99 10.55 16.62
C LYS A 71 -1.96 9.04 16.33
N ARG A 72 -2.97 8.29 16.81
CA ARG A 72 -3.13 6.85 16.55
C ARG A 72 -4.05 6.64 15.35
N LEU A 73 -3.62 5.76 14.43
CA LEU A 73 -4.28 5.56 13.14
C LEU A 73 -5.75 5.15 13.30
N PHE A 74 -6.01 4.17 14.17
CA PHE A 74 -7.34 3.62 14.34
C PHE A 74 -8.33 4.57 15.01
N THR A 75 -7.87 5.59 15.74
CA THR A 75 -8.77 6.60 16.32
C THR A 75 -9.59 7.32 15.25
N ILE A 76 -9.02 7.55 14.06
CA ILE A 76 -9.75 8.13 12.92
C ILE A 76 -10.98 7.28 12.55
N VAL A 77 -10.78 5.97 12.46
CA VAL A 77 -11.82 5.02 12.07
C VAL A 77 -12.84 4.82 13.19
N GLN A 78 -12.38 4.71 14.44
CA GLN A 78 -13.25 4.58 15.61
C GLN A 78 -14.20 5.77 15.75
N ASP A 79 -13.74 6.99 15.48
CA ASP A 79 -14.60 8.17 15.46
C ASP A 79 -15.67 8.09 14.38
N GLU A 80 -15.31 7.69 13.15
CA GLU A 80 -16.30 7.51 12.07
C GLU A 80 -17.32 6.40 12.39
N MET A 81 -16.93 5.36 13.15
CA MET A 81 -17.85 4.33 13.62
C MET A 81 -18.84 4.87 14.66
N VAL A 82 -18.38 5.71 15.59
CA VAL A 82 -19.25 6.40 16.57
C VAL A 82 -20.19 7.37 15.86
N GLU A 83 -19.68 8.11 14.86
CA GLU A 83 -20.43 9.03 14.01
C GLU A 83 -21.38 8.30 13.03
N LYS A 84 -21.21 6.99 12.83
CA LYS A 84 -21.89 6.14 11.84
C LYS A 84 -21.68 6.57 10.39
N THR A 85 -20.52 7.16 10.10
CA THR A 85 -20.12 7.67 8.78
C THR A 85 -19.09 6.76 8.09
N GLN A 86 -18.62 5.70 8.74
CA GLN A 86 -17.58 4.80 8.23
C GLN A 86 -17.93 4.10 6.89
N GLY A 87 -19.23 3.99 6.58
CA GLY A 87 -19.72 3.41 5.33
C GLY A 87 -19.75 4.38 4.15
N GLU A 88 -19.59 5.69 4.38
CA GLU A 88 -19.64 6.69 3.33
C GLU A 88 -18.46 6.53 2.36
N SER A 89 -18.69 6.82 1.07
CA SER A 89 -17.66 6.69 0.02
C SER A 89 -16.44 7.60 0.26
N SER A 90 -16.66 8.75 0.90
CA SER A 90 -15.64 9.73 1.29
C SER A 90 -15.01 9.47 2.67
N SER A 91 -15.45 8.44 3.40
CA SER A 91 -14.93 8.14 4.75
C SER A 91 -13.44 7.82 4.74
N CYS A 92 -12.76 8.14 5.83
CA CYS A 92 -11.38 7.75 6.10
C CYS A 92 -11.27 6.24 6.29
N THR A 93 -12.31 5.58 6.79
CA THR A 93 -12.40 4.12 6.94
C THR A 93 -12.27 3.43 5.59
N LYS A 94 -13.05 3.87 4.58
CA LYS A 94 -12.88 3.40 3.20
C LYS A 94 -11.50 3.77 2.64
N GLY A 95 -11.00 4.97 2.96
CA GLY A 95 -9.65 5.38 2.57
C GLY A 95 -8.56 4.45 3.10
N LEU A 96 -8.61 4.08 4.37
CA LEU A 96 -7.67 3.16 5.00
C LEU A 96 -7.79 1.75 4.41
N LEU A 97 -9.01 1.27 4.16
CA LEU A 97 -9.24 -0.03 3.54
C LEU A 97 -8.54 -0.13 2.18
N TRP A 98 -8.76 0.85 1.31
CA TRP A 98 -8.19 0.86 -0.04
C TRP A 98 -6.68 1.10 -0.02
N LEU A 99 -6.20 1.98 0.86
CA LEU A 99 -4.77 2.17 1.07
C LEU A 99 -4.07 0.87 1.48
N LYS A 100 -4.61 0.17 2.49
CA LYS A 100 -4.10 -1.13 2.95
C LYS A 100 -4.04 -2.14 1.79
N ARG A 101 -5.15 -2.34 1.07
CA ARG A 101 -5.23 -3.30 -0.05
C ARG A 101 -4.22 -2.99 -1.15
N ALA A 102 -4.03 -1.72 -1.48
CA ALA A 102 -3.03 -1.31 -2.46
C ALA A 102 -1.60 -1.61 -1.97
N MET A 103 -1.29 -1.30 -0.71
CA MET A 103 0.03 -1.58 -0.12
C MET A 103 0.32 -3.08 -0.01
N GLU A 104 -0.68 -3.90 0.33
CA GLU A 104 -0.57 -5.37 0.35
C GLU A 104 -0.29 -5.93 -1.04
N PHE A 105 -0.99 -5.44 -2.07
CA PHE A 105 -0.74 -5.82 -3.45
C PHE A 105 0.71 -5.48 -3.86
N ILE A 106 1.19 -4.28 -3.55
CA ILE A 106 2.56 -3.86 -3.87
C ILE A 106 3.58 -4.73 -3.13
N CYS A 107 3.38 -4.99 -1.83
CA CYS A 107 4.25 -5.88 -1.06
C CYS A 107 4.28 -7.29 -1.64
N ALA A 108 3.13 -7.82 -2.08
CA ALA A 108 3.04 -9.14 -2.69
C ALA A 108 3.76 -9.20 -4.05
N VAL A 109 3.65 -8.15 -4.89
CA VAL A 109 4.42 -8.04 -6.14
C VAL A 109 5.93 -8.06 -5.84
N MET A 110 6.37 -7.26 -4.86
CA MET A 110 7.80 -7.20 -4.50
C MET A 110 8.29 -8.53 -3.93
N ARG A 111 7.54 -9.15 -3.01
CA ARG A 111 7.86 -10.47 -2.45
C ARG A 111 8.02 -11.52 -3.56
N ARG A 112 7.12 -11.54 -4.53
CA ARG A 112 7.23 -12.45 -5.69
C ARG A 112 8.40 -12.11 -6.60
N LEU A 113 8.67 -10.83 -6.82
CA LEU A 113 9.86 -10.40 -7.57
C LEU A 113 11.13 -10.93 -6.91
N HIS A 114 11.19 -10.94 -5.57
CA HIS A 114 12.30 -11.49 -4.82
C HIS A 114 12.40 -13.02 -4.92
N ASP A 115 11.31 -13.73 -4.62
CA ASP A 115 11.32 -15.18 -4.44
C ASP A 115 11.29 -15.97 -5.76
N ASP A 116 10.81 -15.36 -6.85
CA ASP A 116 10.75 -15.96 -8.18
C ASP A 116 11.63 -15.18 -9.18
N PRO A 117 12.93 -15.50 -9.27
CA PRO A 117 13.84 -14.86 -10.22
C PRO A 117 13.57 -15.25 -11.68
N SER A 118 12.76 -16.28 -11.93
CA SER A 118 12.53 -16.85 -13.27
C SER A 118 11.35 -16.20 -14.00
N SER A 119 10.34 -15.76 -13.26
CA SER A 119 9.15 -15.13 -13.84
C SER A 119 9.42 -13.71 -14.31
N SER A 120 8.75 -13.35 -15.40
CA SER A 120 8.69 -11.96 -15.84
C SER A 120 7.88 -11.11 -14.86
N LEU A 121 8.23 -9.82 -14.74
CA LEU A 121 7.49 -8.90 -13.88
C LEU A 121 6.01 -8.79 -14.28
N ALA A 122 5.70 -8.83 -15.58
CA ALA A 122 4.32 -8.79 -16.06
C ALA A 122 3.48 -9.98 -15.53
N VAL A 123 4.04 -11.19 -15.56
CA VAL A 123 3.38 -12.39 -15.00
C VAL A 123 3.17 -12.25 -13.49
N ILE A 124 4.21 -11.79 -12.77
CA ILE A 124 4.14 -11.56 -11.33
C ILE A 124 3.01 -10.59 -10.99
N VAL A 125 2.93 -9.44 -11.67
CA VAL A 125 1.91 -8.43 -11.40
C VAL A 125 0.51 -8.95 -11.75
N ASP A 126 0.30 -9.64 -12.88
CA ASP A 126 -1.01 -10.17 -13.28
C ASP A 126 -1.57 -11.18 -12.28
N GLU A 127 -0.79 -12.19 -11.94
CA GLU A 127 -1.21 -13.21 -10.99
C GLU A 127 -1.40 -12.64 -9.57
N THR A 128 -0.54 -11.71 -9.15
CA THR A 128 -0.71 -11.06 -7.85
C THR A 128 -2.01 -10.25 -7.82
N TYR A 129 -2.32 -9.52 -8.88
CA TYR A 129 -3.58 -8.76 -8.97
C TYR A 129 -4.81 -9.67 -8.89
N ARG A 130 -4.80 -10.79 -9.64
CA ARG A 130 -5.89 -11.78 -9.64
C ARG A 130 -6.13 -12.36 -8.25
N SER A 131 -5.06 -12.60 -7.49
CA SER A 131 -5.16 -13.15 -6.13
C SER A 131 -5.49 -12.12 -5.05
N THR A 132 -5.37 -10.82 -5.34
CA THR A 132 -5.55 -9.73 -4.37
C THR A 132 -6.68 -8.79 -4.78
N LEU A 133 -6.37 -7.70 -5.50
CA LEU A 133 -7.29 -6.59 -5.80
C LEU A 133 -8.46 -6.99 -6.70
N MET A 134 -8.32 -8.00 -7.57
CA MET A 134 -9.40 -8.45 -8.46
C MET A 134 -10.65 -8.93 -7.69
N ASN A 135 -10.47 -9.37 -6.44
CA ASN A 135 -11.57 -9.76 -5.56
C ASN A 135 -12.48 -8.58 -5.19
N PHE A 136 -11.96 -7.35 -5.25
CA PHE A 136 -12.64 -6.12 -4.87
C PHE A 136 -12.89 -5.16 -6.06
N HIS A 137 -12.29 -5.43 -7.22
CA HIS A 137 -12.56 -4.67 -8.43
C HIS A 137 -13.77 -5.26 -9.19
N GLY A 138 -14.73 -4.42 -9.50
CA GLY A 138 -15.80 -4.68 -10.46
C GLY A 138 -15.30 -4.57 -11.90
N PHE A 139 -16.24 -4.60 -12.85
CA PHE A 139 -15.92 -4.70 -14.28
C PHE A 139 -15.05 -3.55 -14.79
N PHE A 140 -15.36 -2.30 -14.41
CA PHE A 140 -14.63 -1.12 -14.88
C PHE A 140 -13.21 -1.06 -14.33
N ALA A 141 -13.06 -1.21 -13.01
CA ALA A 141 -11.74 -1.20 -12.36
C ALA A 141 -10.86 -2.36 -12.85
N SER A 142 -11.44 -3.55 -13.05
CA SER A 142 -10.71 -4.71 -13.59
C SER A 142 -10.25 -4.48 -15.04
N SER A 143 -11.10 -3.89 -15.87
CA SER A 143 -10.76 -3.59 -17.27
C SER A 143 -9.63 -2.56 -17.38
N ALA A 144 -9.65 -1.53 -16.54
CA ALA A 144 -8.57 -0.55 -16.47
C ALA A 144 -7.23 -1.21 -16.07
N PHE A 145 -7.25 -2.14 -15.12
CA PHE A 145 -6.06 -2.85 -14.69
C PHE A 145 -5.49 -3.78 -15.77
N VAL A 146 -6.35 -4.45 -16.55
CA VAL A 146 -5.92 -5.26 -17.70
C VAL A 146 -5.16 -4.43 -18.74
N LEU A 147 -5.60 -3.19 -18.99
CA LEU A 147 -4.87 -2.28 -19.86
C LEU A 147 -3.52 -1.88 -19.24
N ALA A 148 -3.47 -1.72 -17.92
CA ALA A 148 -2.26 -1.31 -17.22
C ALA A 148 -1.11 -2.32 -17.32
N PHE A 149 -1.41 -3.62 -17.35
CA PHE A 149 -0.39 -4.67 -17.53
C PHE A 149 0.46 -4.52 -18.77
N LYS A 150 -0.09 -3.95 -19.84
CA LYS A 150 0.65 -3.77 -21.11
C LYS A 150 1.83 -2.80 -20.99
N PHE A 151 1.88 -2.03 -19.91
CA PHE A 151 2.90 -1.02 -19.65
C PHE A 151 3.83 -1.40 -18.49
N VAL A 152 3.70 -2.61 -17.94
CA VAL A 152 4.66 -3.15 -16.98
C VAL A 152 6.01 -3.34 -17.70
N PRO A 153 7.12 -2.79 -17.17
CA PRO A 153 8.43 -2.93 -17.80
C PRO A 153 8.97 -4.36 -17.70
N SER A 154 10.06 -4.63 -18.42
CA SER A 154 10.81 -5.87 -18.18
C SER A 154 11.38 -5.88 -16.75
N ARG A 155 11.69 -7.08 -16.24
CA ARG A 155 12.30 -7.26 -14.92
C ARG A 155 13.61 -6.46 -14.83
N GLU A 156 14.45 -6.58 -15.85
CA GLU A 156 15.76 -5.93 -15.93
C GLU A 156 15.61 -4.41 -15.91
N ALA A 157 14.66 -3.87 -16.69
CA ALA A 157 14.37 -2.44 -16.72
C ALA A 157 13.86 -1.93 -15.36
N PHE A 158 12.98 -2.68 -14.69
CA PHE A 158 12.54 -2.35 -13.34
C PHE A 158 13.70 -2.36 -12.34
N MET A 159 14.50 -3.44 -12.31
CA MET A 159 15.63 -3.58 -11.39
C MET A 159 16.69 -2.48 -11.61
N ALA A 160 16.95 -2.11 -12.86
CA ALA A 160 17.84 -0.99 -13.18
C ALA A 160 17.26 0.35 -12.68
N SER A 161 15.93 0.53 -12.77
CA SER A 161 15.28 1.77 -12.35
C SER A 161 15.25 1.98 -10.84
N VAL A 162 15.28 0.92 -10.02
CA VAL A 162 15.24 1.00 -8.55
C VAL A 162 16.61 1.29 -7.91
N ASP A 163 17.60 1.66 -8.72
CA ASP A 163 18.98 1.97 -8.33
C ASP A 163 19.65 0.78 -7.63
N GLY A 164 19.42 -0.42 -8.17
CA GLY A 164 19.84 -1.67 -7.54
C GLY A 164 21.33 -1.93 -7.62
N GLY A 165 22.05 -1.68 -6.52
CA GLY A 165 23.31 -2.35 -6.22
C GLY A 165 23.10 -3.82 -5.85
N PRO A 166 24.17 -4.60 -5.61
CA PRO A 166 24.08 -5.99 -5.14
C PRO A 166 23.15 -6.20 -3.93
N GLU A 167 22.94 -5.16 -3.12
CA GLU A 167 22.19 -5.17 -1.87
C GLU A 167 20.67 -5.06 -2.07
N VAL A 168 20.20 -4.67 -3.26
CA VAL A 168 18.79 -4.29 -3.50
C VAL A 168 17.80 -5.40 -3.19
N MET A 169 18.19 -6.66 -3.36
CA MET A 169 17.32 -7.80 -3.08
C MET A 169 17.13 -7.99 -1.57
N GLN A 170 18.19 -7.78 -0.78
CA GLN A 170 18.08 -7.80 0.69
C GLN A 170 17.24 -6.62 1.18
N GLU A 171 17.44 -5.43 0.62
CA GLU A 171 16.67 -4.24 0.98
C GLU A 171 15.18 -4.39 0.62
N LEU A 172 14.89 -5.02 -0.52
CA LEU A 172 13.54 -5.40 -0.92
C LEU A 172 12.94 -6.37 0.09
N GLU A 173 13.66 -7.44 0.46
CA GLU A 173 13.21 -8.40 1.46
C GLU A 173 12.90 -7.74 2.81
N ASP A 174 13.78 -6.86 3.29
CA ASP A 174 13.59 -6.11 4.53
C ASP A 174 12.36 -5.22 4.46
N PHE A 175 12.15 -4.56 3.32
CA PHE A 175 10.96 -3.74 3.07
C PHE A 175 9.67 -4.58 3.16
N VAL A 176 9.58 -5.69 2.43
CA VAL A 176 8.35 -6.50 2.42
C VAL A 176 8.10 -7.20 3.76
N ASN A 177 9.16 -7.60 4.48
CA ASN A 177 9.05 -8.17 5.82
C ASN A 177 8.59 -7.15 6.85
N GLY A 178 9.19 -5.95 6.84
CA GLY A 178 8.85 -4.89 7.78
C GLY A 178 7.45 -4.33 7.53
N PHE A 179 7.16 -3.95 6.28
CA PHE A 179 5.89 -3.32 5.96
C PHE A 179 4.73 -4.31 5.96
N GLY A 180 5.00 -5.56 5.55
CA GLY A 180 4.01 -6.65 5.65
C GLY A 180 3.49 -6.88 7.06
N LYS A 181 4.32 -6.72 8.10
CA LYS A 181 3.88 -6.82 9.51
C LYS A 181 2.92 -5.70 9.89
N VAL A 182 3.23 -4.45 9.50
CA VAL A 182 2.36 -3.29 9.73
C VAL A 182 1.01 -3.50 9.04
N LEU A 183 1.03 -3.93 7.78
CA LEU A 183 -0.20 -4.17 7.01
C LEU A 183 -1.04 -5.31 7.59
N ALA A 184 -0.40 -6.39 8.07
CA ALA A 184 -1.08 -7.50 8.72
C ALA A 184 -1.79 -7.07 10.01
N GLU A 185 -1.19 -6.18 10.80
CA GLU A 185 -1.82 -5.59 11.99
C GLU A 185 -3.06 -4.77 11.63
N ILE A 186 -2.96 -3.91 10.61
CA ILE A 186 -4.10 -3.14 10.10
C ILE A 186 -5.20 -4.07 9.58
N HIS A 187 -4.83 -5.09 8.81
CA HIS A 187 -5.80 -6.07 8.28
C HIS A 187 -6.52 -6.82 9.40
N ALA A 188 -5.79 -7.31 10.41
CA ALA A 188 -6.35 -8.01 11.55
C ALA A 188 -7.34 -7.13 12.30
N TRP A 189 -6.94 -5.89 12.62
CA TRP A 189 -7.81 -4.94 13.30
C TRP A 189 -9.07 -4.60 12.49
N MET A 190 -8.94 -4.29 11.19
CA MET A 190 -10.10 -4.01 10.33
C MET A 190 -11.03 -5.22 10.20
N THR A 191 -10.49 -6.44 10.21
CA THR A 191 -11.30 -7.67 10.17
C THR A 191 -12.07 -7.87 11.47
N GLU A 192 -11.41 -7.66 12.61
CA GLU A 192 -12.02 -7.75 13.95
C GLU A 192 -13.18 -6.75 14.11
N GLU A 193 -13.02 -5.53 13.61
CA GLU A 193 -14.06 -4.49 13.64
C GLU A 193 -15.13 -4.65 12.53
N GLY A 194 -15.04 -5.69 11.68
CA GLY A 194 -16.00 -5.94 10.59
C GLY A 194 -15.93 -4.92 9.45
N LEU A 195 -14.76 -4.32 9.22
CA LEU A 195 -14.51 -3.24 8.25
C LEU A 195 -13.79 -3.70 6.97
N ASP A 196 -13.38 -4.96 6.86
CA ASP A 196 -12.83 -5.53 5.62
C ASP A 196 -13.93 -5.88 4.61
N ASP A 197 -14.64 -4.85 4.15
CA ASP A 197 -15.81 -4.98 3.28
C ASP A 197 -15.47 -5.65 1.93
N PRO A 198 -16.05 -6.82 1.60
CA PRO A 198 -15.76 -7.56 0.37
C PRO A 198 -16.45 -6.96 -0.88
N THR A 199 -17.24 -5.90 -0.73
CA THR A 199 -18.00 -5.29 -1.83
C THR A 199 -17.07 -4.78 -2.92
N LYS A 200 -17.44 -5.07 -4.17
CA LYS A 200 -16.70 -4.62 -5.35
C LYS A 200 -17.01 -3.17 -5.72
N VAL A 201 -15.99 -2.45 -6.20
CA VAL A 201 -16.12 -1.10 -6.79
C VAL A 201 -16.32 -1.12 -8.30
#